data_AF-A0A224Y3E4-F1
#
_entry.id   AF-A0A224Y3E4-F1
#
_cell.length_a   1.000
_cell.length_b   1.000
_cell.length_c   1.000
_cell.angle_alpha   90.00
_cell.angle_beta   90.00
_cell.angle_gamma   90.00
#
_symmetry.space_group_name_H-M   'P 1'
#
loop_
_entity.id
_entity.type
_entity.pdbx_description
1 polymer ?
#
loop_
_entity_poly.entity_id
_entity_poly.type
_entity_poly.pdbx_seq_one_letter_code
_entity_poly.pdbx_strand_id
1 'polypeptide(L)' 'MLIEIITTILTIIVLFWWFIKWKYSYWERLGIASIPAEFPYGSVKMCILMKETIGETLARFYRKFNDKKLIGFYGPSEPV' A
#
# COMPACT_ATOMS: atom_id res chain seq x y z
N MET A 1 -16.50 -1.42 32.13
CA MET A 1 -16.39 -2.76 31.49
C MET A 1 -16.76 -2.76 30.00
N LEU A 2 -18.03 -2.88 29.58
CA LEU A 2 -18.35 -3.05 28.14
C LEU A 2 -17.99 -1.82 27.28
N ILE A 3 -18.34 -0.61 27.74
CA ILE A 3 -18.03 0.64 27.03
C ILE A 3 -16.51 0.80 26.87
N GLU A 4 -15.74 0.54 27.94
CA GLU A 4 -14.27 0.65 27.92
C GLU A 4 -13.61 -0.32 26.94
N ILE A 5 -14.13 -1.55 26.85
CA ILE A 5 -13.66 -2.54 25.87
C ILE A 5 -13.93 -2.04 24.45
N ILE A 6 -15.13 -1.55 24.17
CA ILE A 6 -15.50 -1.03 22.85
C ILE A 6 -14.63 0.17 22.48
N THR A 7 -14.46 1.14 23.38
CA THR A 7 -13.60 2.31 23.12
C THR A 7 -12.15 1.91 22.87
N THR A 8 -11.65 0.90 23.59
CA THR A 8 -10.28 0.39 23.40
C THR A 8 -10.13 -0.24 22.02
N ILE A 9 -11.07 -1.09 21.62
CA ILE A 9 -11.06 -1.75 20.31
C ILE A 9 -11.12 -0.71 19.18
N LEU A 10 -12.02 0.27 19.28
CA LEU A 10 -12.12 1.34 18.29
C LEU A 10 -10.83 2.16 18.19
N THR A 11 -10.20 2.47 19.33
CA THR A 11 -8.92 3.18 19.36
C THR A 11 -7.83 2.39 18.63
N ILE A 12 -7.74 1.08 18.87
CA ILE A 12 -6.77 0.21 18.18
C ILE A 12 -7.03 0.19 16.67
N ILE A 13 -8.30 0.09 16.23
CA ILE A 13 -8.66 0.08 14.81
C ILE A 13 -8.28 1.41 14.15
N VAL A 14 -8.56 2.54 14.79
CA VAL A 14 -8.21 3.87 14.26
C VAL A 14 -6.69 4.03 14.16
N LEU A 15 -5.94 3.67 15.20
CA LEU A 15 -4.48 3.73 15.18
C LEU A 15 -3.89 2.82 14.11
N PHE A 16 -4.44 1.61 13.96
CA PHE A 16 -4.02 0.67 12.93
C PHE A 16 -4.29 1.21 11.52
N TRP A 17 -5.47 1.75 11.27
CA TRP A 17 -5.82 2.35 9.98
C TRP A 17 -4.94 3.56 9.66
N TRP A 18 -4.70 4.42 10.65
CA TRP A 18 -3.80 5.55 10.50
C TRP A 18 -2.37 5.09 10.18
N PHE A 19 -1.88 4.07 10.88
CA PHE A 19 -0.57 3.49 10.62
C PHE A 19 -0.44 2.94 9.19
N ILE A 20 -1.46 2.23 8.67
CA ILE A 20 -1.49 1.76 7.28
C ILE A 20 -1.42 2.93 6.31
N LYS A 21 -2.26 3.96 6.52
CA LYS A 21 -2.27 5.16 5.68
C LYS A 21 -0.93 5.88 5.70
N TRP A 22 -0.28 5.97 6.87
CA TRP A 22 1.04 6.54 7.00
C TRP A 22 2.10 5.69 6.28
N LYS A 23 2.05 4.36 6.35
CA LYS A 23 2.95 3.51 5.56
C LYS A 23 2.77 3.73 4.05
N TYR A 24 1.52 3.76 3.59
CA TYR A 24 1.20 3.93 2.16
C TYR A 24 1.34 5.35 1.63
N SER A 25 1.74 6.33 2.45
CA SER A 25 2.14 7.66 1.97
C SER A 25 3.66 7.86 1.92
N TYR A 26 4.47 6.81 2.12
CA TYR A 26 5.94 6.92 2.13
C TYR A 26 6.52 7.61 0.88
N TRP A 27 6.21 7.12 -0.32
CA TRP A 27 6.71 7.69 -1.58
C TRP A 27 6.18 9.10 -1.84
N GLU A 28 4.92 9.36 -1.50
CA GLU A 28 4.31 10.69 -1.59
C GLU A 28 5.04 11.71 -0.71
N ARG A 29 5.40 11.33 0.52
CA ARG A 29 6.20 12.18 1.43
C ARG A 29 7.61 12.48 0.89
N LEU A 30 8.13 11.63 0.00
CA LEU A 30 9.42 11.85 -0.68
C LEU A 30 9.27 12.60 -2.01
N GLY A 31 8.04 12.97 -2.41
CA GLY A 31 7.77 13.59 -3.70
C GLY A 31 7.95 12.66 -4.90
N ILE A 32 7.95 11.34 -4.67
CA ILE A 32 8.12 10.31 -5.70
C ILE A 32 6.75 9.79 -6.11
N ALA A 33 6.49 9.75 -7.42
CA ALA A 33 5.27 9.16 -7.96
C ALA A 33 5.20 7.67 -7.59
N SER A 34 4.04 7.20 -7.14
CA SER A 34 3.88 5.80 -6.72
C SER A 34 2.62 5.13 -7.25
N ILE A 35 2.68 3.81 -7.34
CA ILE A 35 1.50 2.99 -7.59
C ILE A 35 0.63 3.00 -6.32
N PRO A 36 -0.66 3.35 -6.40
CA PRO A 36 -1.55 3.28 -5.24
C PRO A 36 -1.53 1.90 -4.58
N ALA A 37 -1.53 1.88 -3.25
CA ALA A 37 -1.60 0.66 -2.46
C ALA A 37 -3.04 0.33 -2.04
N GLU A 38 -3.37 -0.95 -2.07
CA GLU A 38 -4.61 -1.51 -1.51
C GLU A 38 -4.26 -2.40 -0.32
N PHE A 39 -4.69 -2.05 0.89
CA PHE A 39 -4.53 -2.94 2.04
C PHE A 39 -5.34 -4.24 1.85
N PRO A 40 -4.81 -5.43 2.21
CA PRO A 40 -3.48 -5.71 2.78
C PRO A 40 -2.42 -6.08 1.73
N TYR A 41 -2.68 -5.83 0.45
CA TYR A 41 -1.88 -6.32 -0.67
C TYR A 41 -0.77 -5.36 -1.12
N GLY A 42 -0.84 -4.09 -0.75
CA GLY A 42 -0.03 -3.05 -1.35
C GLY A 42 -0.44 -2.79 -2.81
N SER A 43 0.52 -2.47 -3.66
CA SER A 43 0.32 -2.21 -5.09
C SER A 43 0.29 -3.49 -5.94
N VAL A 44 0.72 -4.63 -5.38
CA VAL A 44 0.93 -5.90 -6.10
C VAL A 44 -0.20 -6.91 -5.92
N LYS A 45 -1.44 -6.43 -5.69
CA LYS A 45 -2.64 -7.26 -5.48
C LYS A 45 -2.82 -8.36 -6.52
N MET A 46 -2.65 -8.05 -7.80
CA MET A 46 -2.84 -9.05 -8.86
C MET A 46 -1.79 -10.17 -8.81
N CYS A 47 -0.56 -9.86 -8.38
CA CYS A 47 0.47 -10.85 -8.15
C CYS A 47 0.13 -11.75 -6.94
N ILE A 48 -0.37 -11.18 -5.85
CA ILE A 48 -0.78 -11.93 -4.65
C ILE A 48 -1.98 -12.83 -4.94
N LEU A 49 -2.93 -12.35 -5.75
CA LEU A 49 -4.09 -13.12 -6.19
C LEU A 49 -3.77 -14.10 -7.32
N MET A 50 -2.48 -14.27 -7.69
CA MET A 50 -2.01 -15.16 -8.76
C MET A 50 -2.70 -14.91 -10.11
N LYS A 51 -3.19 -13.69 -10.34
CA LYS A 51 -3.79 -13.28 -11.62
C LYS A 51 -2.74 -12.83 -12.63
N GLU A 52 -1.56 -12.47 -12.14
CA GLU A 52 -0.43 -12.00 -12.93
C GLU A 52 0.86 -12.46 -12.26
N THR A 53 1.90 -12.63 -13.07
CA THR A 53 3.27 -12.80 -12.58
C THR A 53 3.84 -11.47 -12.09
N ILE A 54 4.92 -11.55 -11.32
CA ILE A 54 5.66 -10.35 -10.90
C ILE A 54 6.20 -9.56 -12.10
N GLY A 55 6.64 -10.24 -13.16
CA GLY A 55 7.12 -9.61 -14.39
C GLY A 55 6.04 -8.83 -15.12
N GLU A 56 4.83 -9.38 -15.24
CA GLU A 56 3.68 -8.69 -15.83
C GLU A 56 3.25 -7.48 -15.00
N THR A 57 3.29 -7.61 -13.67
CA THR A 57 3.00 -6.52 -12.73
C THR A 57 3.97 -5.36 -12.93
N LEU A 58 5.28 -5.64 -12.94
CA LEU A 58 6.31 -4.62 -13.15
C LEU A 58 6.24 -4.00 -14.55
N ALA A 59 5.96 -4.80 -15.59
CA ALA A 59 5.79 -4.30 -16.94
C ALA A 59 4.60 -3.34 -17.05
N ARG A 60 3.47 -3.64 -16.36
CA ARG A 60 2.32 -2.72 -16.29
C ARG A 60 2.69 -1.42 -15.57
N PHE A 61 3.44 -1.49 -14.47
CA PHE A 61 3.88 -0.30 -13.73
C PHE A 61 4.73 0.59 -14.61
N TYR A 62 5.73 0.01 -15.29
CA TYR A 62 6.60 0.72 -16.24
C TYR A 62 5.80 1.39 -17.36
N ARG A 63 4.85 0.67 -17.98
CA ARG A 63 4.02 1.23 -19.05
C ARG A 63 3.11 2.37 -18.57
N LYS A 64 2.57 2.27 -17.35
CA LYS A 64 1.68 3.29 -16.77
C LYS A 64 2.42 4.58 -16.42
N PHE A 65 3.71 4.50 -16.12
CA PHE A 65 4.56 5.64 -15.73
C PHE A 65 5.78 5.76 -16.66
N ASN A 66 5.56 5.65 -17.96
CA ASN A 66 6.63 5.64 -18.95
C ASN A 66 7.39 6.98 -19.06
N ASP A 67 6.82 8.07 -18.54
CA ASP A 67 7.40 9.40 -18.47
C ASP A 67 8.21 9.63 -17.18
N LYS A 68 8.16 8.70 -16.22
CA LYS A 68 8.88 8.80 -14.95
C LYS A 68 10.13 7.92 -14.95
N LYS A 69 11.25 8.49 -14.49
CA LYS A 69 12.51 7.75 -14.32
C LYS A 69 12.53 6.84 -13.09
N LEU A 70 11.70 7.17 -12.10
CA LEU A 70 11.58 6.45 -10.84
C LEU A 70 10.12 6.46 -10.43
N ILE A 71 9.64 5.30 -9.99
CA ILE A 71 8.36 5.13 -9.33
C ILE A 71 8.54 4.28 -8.08
N GLY A 72 7.76 4.58 -7.06
CA GLY A 72 7.60 3.70 -5.91
C GLY A 72 6.39 2.79 -6.06
N PHE A 73 6.40 1.67 -5.37
CA PHE A 73 5.22 0.84 -5.16
C PHE A 73 5.23 0.28 -3.73
N TYR A 74 4.26 -0.55 -3.40
CA TYR A 74 4.12 -1.09 -2.06
C TYR A 74 3.95 -2.60 -2.13
N GLY A 75 4.73 -3.32 -1.32
CA GLY A 75 4.39 -4.67 -0.91
C GLY A 75 3.33 -4.66 0.20
N PRO A 76 2.92 -5.84 0.69
CA PRO A 76 1.97 -5.96 1.81
C PRO A 76 2.42 -5.22 3.07
N SER A 77 3.71 -5.30 3.41
CA SER A 77 4.28 -4.83 4.68
C SER A 77 5.17 -3.60 4.56
N GLU A 78 5.67 -3.29 3.36
CA GLU A 78 6.75 -2.33 3.14
C GLU A 78 6.64 -1.57 1.80
N PRO A 79 7.14 -0.32 1.73
CA PRO A 79 7.36 0.37 0.46
C PRO A 79 8.53 -0.27 -0.30
N VAL A 80 8.41 -0.37 -1.62
CA VAL A 80 9.41 -0.92 -2.56
C VAL A 80 9.66 0.08 -3.68
#